data_AF-A0AA40E9L5-F1
#
_entry.id   AF-A0AA40E9L5-F1
#
_cell.length_a   1.000
_cell.length_b   1.000
_cell.length_c   1.000
_cell.angle_alpha   90.00
_cell.angle_beta   90.00
_cell.angle_gamma   90.00
#
_symmetry.space_group_name_H-M   'P 1'
#
loop_
_entity.id
_entity.type
_entity.pdbx_description
1 polymer ?
#
loop_
_entity_poly.entity_id
_entity_poly.type
_entity_poly.pdbx_seq_one_letter_code
_entity_poly.pdbx_strand_id
1 'polypeptide(L)'
;MDPAFHEARQRFTKPKPKLPSFPLTKFQRHLARNPYAIALASPVRECPITATKVPRFFLQGFNLLKPNETTKAWFVPRDLEKKEKRVPAESEEAEADEEASQPPAESNEIETEEAKTGLPPAAEGKQHSTTATADSRRVGIATGSGSYILAHQELLKKFLVAGSKFRDGHKKLFRGGASVRYKKALNGAVWRKDMHTFLLELMRRRLAEELISLATMVEKDHRQYIVKCASYGAAKEEKHRGCLLYLGPPHADSAEEANPEAIQSSPAPAAVSPSVPEPPARFSTMAVEGARNYGRTLAVHDLRPVLGPEHLNRLRQGSALFRDGELFLLARQRSLPTQLKLLKIQNYLPREAS
;
A
#
# COMPACT_ATOMS: atom_id res chain seq x y z
N MET A 1 -41.33 -22.49 26.36
CA MET A 1 -39.91 -22.28 25.97
C MET A 1 -39.32 -21.27 26.92
N ASP A 2 -38.12 -21.50 27.46
CA ASP A 2 -37.44 -20.55 28.34
C ASP A 2 -36.68 -19.50 27.49
N PRO A 3 -36.96 -18.19 27.61
CA PRO A 3 -36.23 -17.16 26.86
C PRO A 3 -34.74 -17.12 27.19
N ALA A 4 -34.33 -17.44 28.43
CA ALA A 4 -32.92 -17.43 28.83
C ALA A 4 -32.09 -18.46 28.07
N PHE A 5 -32.68 -19.62 27.74
CA PHE A 5 -32.05 -20.65 26.90
C PHE A 5 -31.78 -20.15 25.47
N HIS A 6 -32.72 -19.42 24.88
CA HIS A 6 -32.54 -18.84 23.54
C HIS A 6 -31.46 -17.74 23.54
N GLU A 7 -31.42 -16.87 24.55
CA GLU A 7 -30.36 -15.87 24.68
C GLU A 7 -28.98 -16.49 24.93
N ALA A 8 -28.89 -17.47 25.83
CA ALA A 8 -27.64 -18.19 26.12
C ALA A 8 -27.06 -18.93 24.90
N ARG A 9 -27.91 -19.29 23.93
CA ARG A 9 -27.51 -19.85 22.63
C ARG A 9 -27.16 -18.78 21.60
N GLN A 10 -27.84 -17.62 21.60
CA GLN A 10 -27.58 -16.53 20.67
C GLN A 10 -26.37 -15.64 21.03
N ARG A 11 -25.93 -15.60 22.29
CA ARG A 11 -24.83 -14.72 22.76
C ARG A 11 -23.49 -14.89 22.03
N PHE A 12 -23.25 -16.04 21.39
CA PHE A 12 -22.06 -16.29 20.57
C PHE A 12 -22.28 -16.07 19.07
N THR A 13 -23.54 -15.91 18.64
CA THR A 13 -23.95 -15.65 17.25
C THR A 13 -24.19 -14.17 17.00
N LYS A 14 -24.71 -13.43 18.00
CA LYS A 14 -24.80 -11.97 17.98
C LYS A 14 -23.37 -11.39 17.81
N PRO A 15 -23.14 -10.44 16.89
CA PRO A 15 -21.83 -9.79 16.77
C PRO A 15 -21.48 -9.09 18.09
N LYS A 16 -20.19 -9.09 18.48
CA LYS A 16 -19.76 -8.38 19.68
C LYS A 16 -20.17 -6.90 19.58
N PRO A 17 -20.72 -6.29 20.65
CA PRO A 17 -21.09 -4.89 20.62
C PRO A 17 -19.88 -4.04 20.24
N LYS A 18 -20.08 -3.10 19.29
CA LYS A 18 -19.07 -2.10 18.97
C LYS A 18 -18.83 -1.28 20.24
N LEU A 19 -17.58 -1.17 20.68
CA LEU A 19 -17.21 -0.26 21.76
C LEU A 19 -17.63 1.17 21.36
N PRO A 20 -18.10 2.01 22.30
CA PRO A 20 -18.46 3.40 21.99
C PRO A 20 -17.27 4.12 21.37
N SER A 21 -17.52 4.83 20.26
CA SER A 21 -16.47 5.48 19.47
C SER A 21 -16.04 6.79 20.11
N PHE A 22 -15.24 6.71 21.17
CA PHE A 22 -14.63 7.88 21.80
C PHE A 22 -13.85 8.72 20.77
N PRO A 23 -13.96 10.06 20.78
CA PRO A 23 -13.23 10.92 19.85
C PRO A 23 -11.72 10.78 20.06
N LEU A 24 -11.00 10.40 19.01
CA LEU A 24 -9.59 10.06 19.10
C LEU A 24 -8.75 11.27 19.57
N THR A 25 -7.91 11.06 20.58
CA THR A 25 -7.03 12.10 21.12
C THR A 25 -6.08 12.62 20.03
N LYS A 26 -5.53 13.83 20.20
CA LYS A 26 -4.59 14.43 19.24
C LYS A 26 -3.36 13.53 18.99
N PHE A 27 -2.90 12.81 20.02
CA PHE A 27 -1.86 11.79 19.91
C PHE A 27 -2.33 10.58 19.08
N GLN A 28 -3.48 10.00 19.41
CA GLN A 28 -4.04 8.84 18.67
C GLN A 28 -4.27 9.17 17.19
N ARG A 29 -4.80 10.36 16.87
CA ARG A 29 -4.98 10.84 15.48
C ARG A 29 -3.66 11.00 14.72
N HIS A 30 -2.57 11.37 15.40
CA HIS A 30 -1.25 11.44 14.76
C HIS A 30 -0.62 10.05 14.59
N LEU A 31 -0.73 9.17 15.60
CA LEU A 31 -0.23 7.79 15.54
C LEU A 31 -0.97 6.97 14.47
N ALA A 32 -2.29 7.13 14.34
CA ALA A 32 -3.10 6.53 13.28
C ALA A 32 -2.84 7.09 11.87
N ARG A 33 -1.99 8.13 11.74
CA ARG A 33 -1.51 8.68 10.47
C ARG A 33 -0.05 8.31 10.16
N ASN A 34 0.68 7.71 11.11
CA ASN A 34 2.08 7.36 10.94
C ASN A 34 2.23 5.95 10.30
N PRO A 35 2.84 5.82 9.11
CA PRO A 35 2.96 4.53 8.42
C PRO A 35 3.80 3.50 9.19
N TYR A 36 4.83 3.94 9.92
CA TYR A 36 5.67 3.06 10.74
C TYR A 36 4.89 2.50 11.94
N ALA A 37 4.08 3.35 12.60
CA ALA A 37 3.23 2.91 13.69
C ALA A 37 2.20 1.86 13.23
N ILE A 38 1.61 2.05 12.04
CA ILE A 38 0.65 1.12 11.43
C ILE A 38 1.33 -0.21 11.01
N ALA A 39 2.56 -0.14 10.48
CA ALA A 39 3.35 -1.32 10.17
C ALA A 39 3.66 -2.15 11.43
N LEU A 40 4.10 -1.50 12.50
CA LEU A 40 4.44 -2.12 13.79
C LEU A 40 3.21 -2.65 14.53
N ALA A 41 2.07 -1.95 14.48
CA ALA A 41 0.81 -2.38 15.09
C ALA A 41 0.14 -3.56 14.36
N SER A 42 0.66 -4.00 13.21
CA SER A 42 0.12 -5.17 12.52
C SER A 42 0.39 -6.47 13.31
N PRO A 43 -0.56 -7.44 13.36
CA PRO A 43 -0.45 -8.57 14.28
C PRO A 43 0.85 -9.37 14.10
N VAL A 44 1.56 -9.65 15.19
CA VAL A 44 2.81 -10.44 15.16
C VAL A 44 2.54 -11.84 14.60
N ARG A 45 3.48 -12.31 13.78
CA ARG A 45 3.46 -13.60 13.09
C ARG A 45 4.88 -14.16 13.04
N GLU A 46 4.98 -15.48 13.06
CA GLU A 46 6.27 -16.18 12.92
C GLU A 46 6.48 -16.62 11.46
N CYS A 47 7.70 -16.45 10.94
CA CYS A 47 8.10 -17.06 9.68
C CYS A 47 8.57 -18.51 9.91
N PRO A 48 7.91 -19.55 9.34
CA PRO A 48 8.23 -20.96 9.58
C PRO A 48 9.52 -21.44 8.87
N ILE A 49 10.30 -20.51 8.32
CA ILE A 49 11.57 -20.78 7.62
C ILE A 49 12.76 -20.20 8.40
N THR A 50 12.58 -19.05 9.06
CA THR A 50 13.62 -18.36 9.83
C THR A 50 13.33 -18.31 11.34
N ALA A 51 12.17 -18.83 11.79
CA ALA A 51 11.64 -18.73 13.16
C ALA A 51 11.48 -17.28 13.69
N THR A 52 11.60 -16.28 12.82
CA THR A 52 11.56 -14.86 13.21
C THR A 52 10.13 -14.41 13.46
N LYS A 53 9.88 -13.81 14.63
CA LYS A 53 8.58 -13.25 15.04
C LYS A 53 8.58 -11.75 14.79
N VAL A 54 7.78 -11.28 13.84
CA VAL A 54 7.67 -9.86 13.46
C VAL A 54 6.21 -9.47 13.14
N PRO A 55 5.85 -8.17 13.18
CA PRO A 55 4.55 -7.69 12.70
C PRO A 55 4.27 -8.15 11.26
N ARG A 56 3.01 -8.53 10.97
CA ARG A 56 2.60 -9.10 9.67
C ARG A 56 3.01 -8.26 8.46
N PHE A 57 3.12 -6.94 8.62
CA PHE A 57 3.55 -6.01 7.58
C PHE A 57 4.92 -6.38 6.96
N PHE A 58 5.87 -6.84 7.78
CA PHE A 58 7.22 -7.24 7.35
C PHE A 58 7.27 -8.67 6.80
N LEU A 59 6.10 -9.31 6.60
CA LEU A 59 6.01 -10.65 6.06
C LEU A 59 5.24 -10.69 4.73
N GLN A 60 5.83 -11.32 3.73
CA GLN A 60 5.19 -11.62 2.47
C GLN A 60 4.23 -12.80 2.66
N GLY A 61 2.94 -12.55 2.44
CA GLY A 61 1.91 -13.58 2.46
C GLY A 61 1.91 -14.41 1.18
N PHE A 62 1.67 -15.71 1.30
CA PHE A 62 1.42 -16.62 0.19
C PHE A 62 0.17 -17.45 0.47
N ASN A 63 -0.60 -17.73 -0.57
CA ASN A 63 -1.70 -18.67 -0.55
C ASN A 63 -1.43 -19.81 -1.54
N LEU A 64 -2.07 -20.96 -1.32
CA LEU A 64 -2.04 -22.08 -2.25
C LEU A 64 -3.31 -22.01 -3.12
N LEU A 65 -3.15 -21.69 -4.40
CA LEU A 65 -4.24 -21.66 -5.37
C LEU A 65 -4.19 -22.92 -6.24
N LYS A 66 -5.34 -23.54 -6.49
CA LYS A 66 -5.45 -24.56 -7.54
C LYS A 66 -6.16 -23.92 -8.75
N PRO A 67 -5.48 -23.71 -9.88
CA PRO A 67 -6.14 -23.27 -11.11
C PRO A 67 -7.14 -24.34 -11.57
N ASN A 68 -8.30 -23.92 -12.10
CA ASN A 68 -9.33 -24.86 -12.53
C ASN A 68 -8.86 -25.74 -13.70
N GLU A 69 -7.99 -25.21 -14.55
CA GLU A 69 -7.37 -25.89 -15.70
C GLU A 69 -6.17 -26.79 -15.35
N THR A 70 -5.58 -26.65 -14.15
CA THR A 70 -4.30 -27.31 -13.81
C THR A 70 -4.44 -28.23 -12.60
N THR A 71 -4.05 -29.51 -12.75
CA THR A 71 -4.12 -30.50 -11.66
C THR A 71 -3.23 -30.13 -10.46
N LYS A 72 -2.10 -29.45 -10.72
CA LYS A 72 -1.11 -29.01 -9.73
C LYS A 72 -1.48 -27.65 -9.14
N ALA A 73 -1.38 -27.52 -7.82
CA ALA A 73 -1.55 -26.24 -7.12
C ALA A 73 -0.31 -25.33 -7.29
N TRP A 74 -0.47 -24.02 -7.18
CA TRP A 74 0.59 -23.02 -7.33
C TRP A 74 0.74 -22.20 -6.05
N PHE A 75 1.97 -21.87 -5.68
CA PHE A 75 2.23 -20.86 -4.65
C PHE A 75 2.06 -19.46 -5.23
N VAL A 76 1.10 -18.69 -4.71
CA VAL A 76 0.76 -17.37 -5.23
C VAL A 76 0.93 -16.31 -4.13
N PRO A 77 1.70 -15.22 -4.36
CA PRO A 77 1.72 -14.05 -3.50
C PRO A 77 0.33 -13.55 -3.15
N ARG A 78 0.02 -13.43 -1.85
CA ARG A 78 -1.32 -13.04 -1.39
C ARG A 78 -1.73 -11.64 -1.86
N ASP A 79 -0.77 -10.75 -2.13
CA ASP A 79 -1.05 -9.45 -2.70
C ASP A 79 -1.69 -9.54 -4.10
N LEU A 80 -1.47 -10.62 -4.89
CA LEU A 80 -2.09 -10.78 -6.21
C LEU A 80 -3.61 -10.97 -6.16
N GLU A 81 -4.13 -11.48 -5.05
CA GLU A 81 -5.58 -11.54 -4.84
C GLU A 81 -6.11 -10.11 -4.91
N LYS A 82 -6.98 -9.83 -5.89
CA LYS A 82 -7.77 -8.60 -5.86
C LYS A 82 -8.44 -8.56 -4.48
N LYS A 83 -8.13 -7.55 -3.68
CA LYS A 83 -8.93 -7.26 -2.49
C LYS A 83 -10.25 -6.70 -2.97
N GLU A 84 -11.11 -7.60 -3.44
CA GLU A 84 -12.53 -7.34 -3.64
C GLU A 84 -13.00 -6.62 -2.38
N LYS A 85 -13.55 -5.41 -2.57
CA LYS A 85 -14.36 -4.82 -1.52
C LYS A 85 -15.52 -5.81 -1.34
N ARG A 86 -15.51 -6.58 -0.26
CA ARG A 86 -16.77 -6.96 0.39
C ARG A 86 -17.41 -5.64 0.79
N VAL A 87 -18.23 -5.11 -0.12
CA VAL A 87 -19.13 -4.01 0.16
C VAL A 87 -20.03 -4.52 1.30
N PRO A 88 -19.97 -3.91 2.50
CA PRO A 88 -21.10 -4.01 3.41
C PRO A 88 -22.27 -3.34 2.69
N ALA A 89 -23.42 -3.99 2.63
CA ALA A 89 -24.62 -3.34 2.07
C ALA A 89 -24.92 -2.06 2.86
N GLU A 90 -25.37 -1.03 2.13
CA GLU A 90 -25.86 0.27 2.60
C GLU A 90 -25.16 0.91 3.82
N SER A 91 -24.22 1.81 3.54
CA SER A 91 -23.94 3.01 4.35
C SER A 91 -23.22 4.05 3.47
N GLU A 92 -23.96 4.67 2.55
CA GLU A 92 -23.55 5.98 2.02
C GLU A 92 -23.96 7.07 3.04
N GLU A 93 -23.66 8.35 2.78
CA GLU A 93 -23.78 9.47 3.74
C GLU A 93 -22.83 9.42 4.97
N ALA A 94 -21.58 9.90 4.83
CA ALA A 94 -20.74 10.47 5.93
C ALA A 94 -19.36 11.05 5.50
N GLU A 95 -19.20 11.67 4.31
CA GLU A 95 -18.01 12.52 4.02
C GLU A 95 -18.43 13.83 3.29
N ALA A 96 -19.24 14.63 3.97
CA ALA A 96 -19.39 16.07 3.78
C ALA A 96 -19.25 16.76 5.17
N ASP A 97 -19.07 18.08 5.19
CA ASP A 97 -19.05 18.93 6.38
C ASP A 97 -17.97 18.68 7.47
N GLU A 98 -16.70 18.96 7.15
CA GLU A 98 -15.71 19.43 8.15
C GLU A 98 -14.83 20.59 7.62
N GLU A 99 -15.35 21.46 6.73
CA GLU A 99 -14.59 22.62 6.19
C GLU A 99 -15.42 23.93 6.07
N ALA A 100 -16.29 24.21 7.04
CA ALA A 100 -16.90 25.54 7.24
C ALA A 100 -17.08 25.85 8.73
N SER A 101 -16.43 26.90 9.26
CA SER A 101 -16.62 27.37 10.65
C SER A 101 -16.05 28.79 10.88
N GLN A 102 -16.79 29.81 10.46
CA GLN A 102 -16.89 31.11 11.16
C GLN A 102 -18.18 31.84 10.73
N PRO A 103 -18.98 32.41 11.67
CA PRO A 103 -20.26 33.09 11.40
C PRO A 103 -20.09 34.64 11.46
N PRO A 104 -21.15 35.49 11.48
CA PRO A 104 -22.61 35.26 11.33
C PRO A 104 -23.31 36.20 10.30
N ALA A 105 -24.61 35.99 10.06
CA ALA A 105 -25.63 37.05 9.93
C ALA A 105 -27.06 36.44 9.95
N GLU A 106 -28.04 37.17 10.48
CA GLU A 106 -29.50 36.86 10.38
C GLU A 106 -30.00 37.14 8.93
N SER A 107 -31.19 36.78 8.44
CA SER A 107 -32.53 36.60 9.04
C SER A 107 -33.53 36.00 8.01
N ASN A 108 -34.64 35.38 8.46
CA ASN A 108 -36.02 35.41 7.87
C ASN A 108 -36.26 34.94 6.39
N GLU A 109 -37.38 34.30 5.98
CA GLU A 109 -38.52 33.64 6.65
C GLU A 109 -39.44 32.89 5.63
N ILE A 110 -40.46 32.16 6.11
CA ILE A 110 -41.75 31.81 5.44
C ILE A 110 -41.78 30.77 4.27
N GLU A 111 -42.33 29.58 4.61
CA GLU A 111 -43.46 28.81 4.00
C GLU A 111 -43.65 28.72 2.46
N THR A 112 -44.00 27.55 1.90
CA THR A 112 -45.42 27.12 1.76
C THR A 112 -45.68 25.61 1.54
N GLU A 113 -46.93 25.18 1.75
CA GLU A 113 -47.54 23.90 1.32
C GLU A 113 -48.08 23.98 -0.15
N GLU A 114 -48.65 22.96 -0.82
CA GLU A 114 -49.16 21.64 -0.39
C GLU A 114 -48.89 20.51 -1.42
N ALA A 115 -49.66 19.41 -1.40
CA ALA A 115 -49.15 18.06 -1.73
C ALA A 115 -50.17 17.16 -2.50
N LYS A 116 -50.60 16.06 -1.86
CA LYS A 116 -51.59 15.02 -2.28
C LYS A 116 -51.25 14.06 -3.45
N THR A 117 -50.85 12.84 -3.05
CA THR A 117 -51.60 11.56 -3.25
C THR A 117 -52.00 11.07 -4.65
N GLY A 118 -51.60 9.83 -5.01
CA GLY A 118 -52.31 9.03 -6.03
C GLY A 118 -51.63 7.71 -6.47
N LEU A 119 -52.15 6.56 -6.04
CA LEU A 119 -51.77 5.18 -6.46
C LEU A 119 -52.96 4.23 -6.16
N PRO A 120 -53.07 3.01 -6.76
CA PRO A 120 -52.71 2.52 -8.11
C PRO A 120 -54.02 2.12 -8.88
N PRO A 121 -54.10 1.11 -9.80
CA PRO A 121 -53.81 -0.32 -9.58
C PRO A 121 -53.01 -0.98 -10.75
N ALA A 122 -52.86 -2.32 -10.71
CA ALA A 122 -51.92 -3.10 -11.53
C ALA A 122 -52.55 -3.88 -12.70
N ALA A 123 -51.71 -4.25 -13.70
CA ALA A 123 -51.87 -5.48 -14.49
C ALA A 123 -50.54 -5.95 -15.13
N GLU A 124 -50.27 -7.26 -15.00
CA GLU A 124 -49.64 -8.18 -15.96
C GLU A 124 -48.38 -7.79 -16.78
N GLY A 125 -47.23 -8.28 -16.31
CA GLY A 125 -46.56 -9.41 -16.97
C GLY A 125 -45.83 -9.20 -18.31
N LYS A 126 -44.49 -9.20 -18.28
CA LYS A 126 -43.66 -9.78 -19.35
C LYS A 126 -42.32 -10.32 -18.85
N GLN A 127 -41.97 -11.51 -19.31
CA GLN A 127 -40.67 -12.14 -19.05
C GLN A 127 -39.63 -11.54 -19.99
N HIS A 128 -38.52 -11.01 -19.47
CA HIS A 128 -37.33 -10.74 -20.27
C HIS A 128 -36.11 -11.44 -19.70
N SER A 129 -35.68 -12.48 -20.43
CA SER A 129 -34.38 -13.12 -20.25
C SER A 129 -33.28 -12.08 -20.41
N THR A 130 -32.50 -11.87 -19.36
CA THR A 130 -31.25 -11.10 -19.42
C THR A 130 -30.10 -12.08 -19.60
N THR A 131 -29.67 -12.26 -20.85
CA THR A 131 -28.45 -13.01 -21.21
C THR A 131 -27.20 -12.24 -20.80
N ALA A 132 -26.98 -12.12 -19.49
CA ALA A 132 -25.79 -11.51 -18.92
C ALA A 132 -24.54 -12.28 -19.40
N THR A 133 -23.72 -11.61 -20.21
CA THR A 133 -22.44 -12.12 -20.73
C THR A 133 -21.41 -12.22 -19.61
N ALA A 134 -21.53 -13.28 -18.81
CA ALA A 134 -20.74 -13.53 -17.62
C ALA A 134 -19.31 -14.01 -17.92
N ASP A 135 -18.51 -13.23 -18.67
CA ASP A 135 -17.03 -13.41 -18.78
C ASP A 135 -16.30 -12.99 -17.49
N SER A 136 -16.77 -13.56 -16.38
CA SER A 136 -16.07 -13.56 -15.10
C SER A 136 -15.02 -14.67 -15.15
N ARG A 137 -13.84 -14.32 -15.67
CA ARG A 137 -12.69 -15.24 -15.78
C ARG A 137 -12.48 -16.01 -14.47
N ARG A 138 -12.58 -17.35 -14.55
CA ARG A 138 -12.75 -18.27 -13.40
C ARG A 138 -11.52 -18.31 -12.49
N VAL A 139 -11.38 -17.33 -11.60
CA VAL A 139 -10.31 -17.29 -10.59
C VAL A 139 -10.37 -18.56 -9.73
N GLY A 140 -9.23 -19.24 -9.57
CA GLY A 140 -9.14 -20.48 -8.79
C GLY A 140 -9.45 -20.27 -7.31
N ILE A 141 -9.94 -21.31 -6.63
CA ILE A 141 -10.35 -21.23 -5.22
C ILE A 141 -9.10 -21.20 -4.32
N ALA A 142 -8.96 -20.13 -3.54
CA ALA A 142 -7.90 -19.99 -2.53
C ALA A 142 -8.02 -21.11 -1.50
N THR A 143 -7.07 -22.05 -1.51
CA THR A 143 -7.17 -23.25 -0.69
C THR A 143 -6.44 -23.03 0.63
N GLY A 144 -7.21 -22.96 1.72
CA GLY A 144 -6.69 -22.93 3.10
C GLY A 144 -6.20 -21.58 3.59
N SER A 145 -5.59 -21.58 4.78
CA SER A 145 -5.08 -20.38 5.46
C SER A 145 -3.71 -19.97 4.92
N GLY A 146 -3.57 -18.70 4.54
CA GLY A 146 -2.32 -18.13 4.01
C GLY A 146 -1.14 -18.23 4.97
N SER A 147 0.03 -18.62 4.43
CA SER A 147 1.31 -18.68 5.13
C SER A 147 2.13 -17.41 4.91
N TYR A 148 3.15 -17.18 5.73
CA TYR A 148 3.90 -15.92 5.78
C TYR A 148 5.41 -16.18 5.80
N ILE A 149 6.16 -15.45 4.98
CA ILE A 149 7.63 -15.49 4.88
C ILE A 149 8.18 -14.10 5.22
N LEU A 150 9.37 -13.98 5.81
CA LEU A 150 10.04 -12.67 5.89
C LEU A 150 10.12 -12.02 4.50
N ALA A 151 9.63 -10.78 4.38
CA ALA A 151 9.55 -10.07 3.12
C ALA A 151 10.93 -9.54 2.70
N HIS A 152 11.83 -10.42 2.24
CA HIS A 152 13.21 -10.07 1.89
C HIS A 152 13.66 -10.82 0.63
N GLN A 153 14.13 -10.10 -0.40
CA GLN A 153 14.46 -10.65 -1.72
C GLN A 153 15.53 -11.74 -1.65
N GLU A 154 16.59 -11.53 -0.85
CA GLU A 154 17.65 -12.53 -0.69
C GLU A 154 17.16 -13.85 -0.10
N LEU A 155 16.21 -13.83 0.85
CA LEU A 155 15.75 -15.06 1.49
C LEU A 155 15.06 -15.96 0.46
N LEU A 156 14.28 -15.35 -0.43
CA LEU A 156 13.59 -16.03 -1.53
C LEU A 156 14.57 -16.48 -2.62
N LYS A 157 15.62 -15.70 -2.93
CA LYS A 157 16.74 -16.13 -3.79
C LYS A 157 17.48 -17.34 -3.18
N LYS A 158 17.71 -17.32 -1.87
CA LYS A 158 18.33 -18.39 -1.05
C LYS A 158 17.49 -19.67 -0.95
N PHE A 159 16.28 -19.74 -1.51
CA PHE A 159 15.53 -21.01 -1.67
C PHE A 159 16.01 -21.87 -2.84
N LEU A 160 16.65 -21.26 -3.83
CA LEU A 160 17.01 -21.89 -5.12
C LEU A 160 18.51 -22.21 -5.21
N VAL A 161 19.33 -21.51 -4.44
CA VAL A 161 20.78 -21.74 -4.33
C VAL A 161 21.05 -23.11 -3.68
N ALA A 162 21.81 -23.96 -4.36
CA ALA A 162 22.27 -25.24 -3.81
C ALA A 162 23.19 -25.00 -2.59
N GLY A 163 23.19 -25.91 -1.61
CA GLY A 163 23.94 -25.75 -0.35
C GLY A 163 23.36 -24.74 0.65
N SER A 164 22.40 -23.88 0.25
CA SER A 164 21.75 -22.92 1.15
C SER A 164 20.99 -23.60 2.30
N LYS A 165 21.14 -23.10 3.53
CA LYS A 165 20.33 -23.45 4.72
C LYS A 165 18.82 -23.27 4.50
N PHE A 166 18.43 -22.45 3.52
CA PHE A 166 17.04 -22.18 3.16
C PHE A 166 16.59 -22.84 1.84
N ARG A 167 17.42 -23.71 1.23
CA ARG A 167 17.06 -24.48 0.03
C ARG A 167 15.70 -25.16 0.21
N ASP A 168 14.84 -25.05 -0.81
CA ASP A 168 13.47 -25.58 -0.76
C ASP A 168 12.62 -25.07 0.42
N GLY A 169 12.93 -23.90 1.00
CA GLY A 169 12.20 -23.32 2.11
C GLY A 169 10.68 -23.21 1.87
N HIS A 170 10.28 -22.97 0.61
CA HIS A 170 8.88 -23.00 0.18
C HIS A 170 8.13 -24.30 0.54
N LYS A 171 8.81 -25.45 0.59
CA LYS A 171 8.23 -26.74 0.97
C LYS A 171 7.86 -26.79 2.46
N LYS A 172 8.45 -25.96 3.33
CA LYS A 172 8.14 -25.87 4.77
C LYS A 172 6.87 -25.05 5.05
N LEU A 173 6.46 -24.20 4.12
CA LEU A 173 5.25 -23.38 4.23
C LEU A 173 4.03 -24.26 4.47
N PHE A 174 3.06 -23.72 5.20
CA PHE A 174 1.80 -24.37 5.55
C PHE A 174 1.89 -25.75 6.24
N ARG A 175 3.07 -26.30 6.60
CA ARG A 175 3.14 -27.66 7.20
C ARG A 175 2.53 -27.75 8.59
N GLY A 176 2.59 -26.67 9.37
CA GLY A 176 1.90 -26.56 10.66
C GLY A 176 0.38 -26.52 10.47
N GLY A 177 -0.34 -27.44 11.12
CA GLY A 177 -1.82 -27.50 11.07
C GLY A 177 -2.46 -28.04 9.79
N ALA A 178 -1.69 -28.30 8.71
CA ALA A 178 -2.26 -28.80 7.46
C ALA A 178 -2.81 -30.23 7.54
N SER A 179 -4.02 -30.41 6.99
CA SER A 179 -4.67 -31.71 6.82
C SER A 179 -3.93 -32.60 5.79
N VAL A 180 -4.17 -33.91 5.82
CA VAL A 180 -3.52 -34.88 4.92
C VAL A 180 -3.78 -34.55 3.44
N ARG A 181 -5.03 -34.20 3.09
CA ARG A 181 -5.39 -33.76 1.72
C ARG A 181 -4.62 -32.50 1.30
N TYR A 182 -4.43 -31.55 2.22
CA TYR A 182 -3.66 -30.33 1.97
C TYR A 182 -2.16 -30.62 1.79
N LYS A 183 -1.59 -31.51 2.59
CA LYS A 183 -0.20 -31.98 2.46
C LYS A 183 0.09 -32.64 1.11
N LYS A 184 -0.86 -33.41 0.56
CA LYS A 184 -0.74 -33.96 -0.81
C LYS A 184 -0.72 -32.86 -1.87
N ALA A 185 -1.56 -31.83 -1.75
CA ALA A 185 -1.55 -30.68 -2.66
C ALA A 185 -0.26 -29.85 -2.57
N LEU A 186 0.26 -29.59 -1.35
CA LEU A 186 1.53 -28.89 -1.12
C LEU A 186 2.74 -29.61 -1.74
N ASN A 187 2.82 -30.94 -1.61
CA ASN A 187 3.95 -31.69 -2.14
C ASN A 187 3.99 -31.69 -3.68
N GLY A 188 2.84 -31.52 -4.35
CA GLY A 188 2.74 -31.35 -5.81
C GLY A 188 2.70 -29.88 -6.27
N ALA A 189 2.95 -28.92 -5.38
CA ALA A 189 2.75 -27.50 -5.67
C ALA A 189 3.93 -26.86 -6.43
N VAL A 190 3.61 -26.03 -7.41
CA VAL A 190 4.60 -25.33 -8.25
C VAL A 190 5.05 -24.04 -7.56
N TRP A 191 6.34 -23.96 -7.24
CA TRP A 191 7.06 -22.73 -6.87
C TRP A 191 7.82 -22.19 -8.09
N ARG A 192 7.81 -20.87 -8.29
CA ARG A 192 8.42 -20.23 -9.47
C ARG A 192 9.87 -19.81 -9.22
N LYS A 193 10.75 -19.95 -10.21
CA LYS A 193 12.19 -19.62 -10.10
C LYS A 193 12.41 -18.11 -9.88
N ASP A 194 11.71 -17.29 -10.65
CA ASP A 194 11.70 -15.82 -10.59
C ASP A 194 10.85 -15.24 -9.45
N MET A 195 10.30 -16.04 -8.53
CA MET A 195 9.36 -15.54 -7.50
C MET A 195 9.90 -14.35 -6.68
N HIS A 196 11.21 -14.24 -6.53
CA HIS A 196 11.88 -13.15 -5.82
C HIS A 196 11.99 -11.83 -6.61
N THR A 197 12.17 -11.89 -7.94
CA THR A 197 12.13 -10.71 -8.82
C THR A 197 10.68 -10.34 -9.17
N PHE A 198 9.84 -11.33 -9.47
CA PHE A 198 8.41 -11.16 -9.74
C PHE A 198 7.64 -10.46 -8.59
N LEU A 199 8.00 -10.74 -7.33
CA LEU A 199 7.43 -10.04 -6.18
C LEU A 199 7.83 -8.57 -6.13
N LEU A 200 9.11 -8.26 -6.36
CA LEU A 200 9.60 -6.88 -6.42
C LEU A 200 8.91 -6.12 -7.56
N GLU A 201 8.89 -6.71 -8.75
CA GLU A 201 8.24 -6.17 -9.95
C GLU A 201 6.75 -5.89 -9.74
N LEU A 202 6.01 -6.86 -9.19
CA LEU A 202 4.60 -6.68 -8.84
C LEU A 202 4.37 -5.51 -7.88
N MET A 203 5.23 -5.34 -6.87
CA MET A 203 5.10 -4.24 -5.91
C MET A 203 5.48 -2.89 -6.54
N ARG A 204 6.56 -2.83 -7.34
CA ARG A 204 6.99 -1.65 -8.10
C ARG A 204 5.89 -1.14 -9.01
N ARG A 205 5.36 -2.01 -9.88
CA ARG A 205 4.24 -1.73 -10.77
C ARG A 205 3.04 -1.12 -10.04
N ARG A 206 2.67 -1.69 -8.88
CA ARG A 206 1.52 -1.27 -8.06
C ARG A 206 1.76 -0.01 -7.22
N LEU A 207 3.02 0.38 -7.05
CA LEU A 207 3.39 1.67 -6.48
C LEU A 207 3.32 2.73 -7.59
N ALA A 208 3.90 2.48 -8.77
CA ALA A 208 3.81 3.38 -9.92
C ALA A 208 2.35 3.63 -10.36
N GLU A 209 1.52 2.57 -10.47
CA GLU A 209 0.08 2.68 -10.79
C GLU A 209 -0.70 3.53 -9.75
N GLU A 210 -0.27 3.55 -8.49
CA GLU A 210 -0.91 4.39 -7.45
C GLU A 210 -0.35 5.82 -7.39
N LEU A 211 0.95 6.01 -7.63
CA LEU A 211 1.55 7.35 -7.74
C LEU A 211 0.98 8.10 -8.95
N ILE A 212 0.83 7.43 -10.10
CA ILE A 212 0.12 7.97 -11.27
C ILE A 212 -1.34 8.28 -10.91
N SER A 213 -2.04 7.38 -10.21
CA SER A 213 -3.43 7.63 -9.79
C SER A 213 -3.54 8.86 -8.87
N LEU A 214 -2.66 9.03 -7.88
CA LEU A 214 -2.61 10.22 -7.04
C LEU A 214 -2.30 11.48 -7.85
N ALA A 215 -1.36 11.41 -8.80
CA ALA A 215 -1.03 12.55 -9.66
C ALA A 215 -2.21 12.96 -10.55
N THR A 216 -2.96 12.01 -11.14
CA THR A 216 -4.16 12.35 -11.90
C THR A 216 -5.28 12.99 -11.05
N MET A 217 -5.31 12.76 -9.73
CA MET A 217 -6.20 13.48 -8.80
C MET A 217 -5.69 14.88 -8.45
N VAL A 218 -4.38 15.12 -8.49
CA VAL A 218 -3.79 16.46 -8.36
C VAL A 218 -4.02 17.28 -9.64
N GLU A 219 -3.88 16.65 -10.81
CA GLU A 219 -4.05 17.26 -12.13
C GLU A 219 -5.53 17.59 -12.45
N LYS A 220 -6.50 16.74 -12.04
CA LYS A 220 -7.93 16.92 -12.36
C LYS A 220 -8.74 17.61 -11.27
N ASP A 221 -8.55 17.20 -10.02
CA ASP A 221 -9.37 17.67 -8.89
C ASP A 221 -8.66 18.79 -8.11
N HIS A 222 -7.49 19.26 -8.58
CA HIS A 222 -6.58 20.19 -7.89
C HIS A 222 -6.21 19.81 -6.45
N ARG A 223 -6.34 18.51 -6.10
CA ARG A 223 -6.11 18.01 -4.73
C ARG A 223 -4.63 17.95 -4.40
N GLN A 224 -4.21 18.65 -3.34
CA GLN A 224 -2.86 18.60 -2.78
C GLN A 224 -2.55 17.25 -2.09
N TYR A 225 -2.35 16.19 -2.86
CA TYR A 225 -1.86 14.88 -2.39
C TYR A 225 -0.37 14.66 -2.69
N ILE A 226 0.13 15.29 -3.75
CA ILE A 226 1.54 15.36 -4.14
C ILE A 226 1.84 16.85 -4.31
N VAL A 227 2.89 17.34 -3.65
CA VAL A 227 3.38 18.73 -3.81
C VAL A 227 4.80 18.66 -4.35
N LYS A 228 5.09 19.37 -5.45
CA LYS A 228 6.44 19.50 -6.01
C LYS A 228 7.23 20.45 -5.11
N CYS A 229 8.40 20.02 -4.63
CA CYS A 229 9.25 20.81 -3.75
C CYS A 229 10.54 21.20 -4.50
N ALA A 230 10.86 22.50 -4.56
CA ALA A 230 12.11 22.96 -5.13
C ALA A 230 13.34 22.65 -4.25
N SER A 231 13.14 22.42 -2.96
CA SER A 231 14.19 22.03 -2.01
C SER A 231 13.61 21.34 -0.78
N TYR A 232 14.48 20.72 0.02
CA TYR A 232 14.16 20.24 1.37
C TYR A 232 13.65 21.36 2.31
N GLY A 233 13.94 22.63 2.02
CA GLY A 233 13.42 23.78 2.75
C GLY A 233 11.91 23.98 2.56
N ALA A 234 11.44 23.97 1.31
CA ALA A 234 10.02 24.16 0.99
C ALA A 234 9.12 23.09 1.65
N ALA A 235 9.62 21.86 1.83
CA ALA A 235 8.91 20.80 2.53
C ALA A 235 8.70 21.07 4.05
N LYS A 236 9.37 22.07 4.63
CA LYS A 236 9.17 22.50 6.03
C LYS A 236 7.93 23.37 6.20
N GLU A 237 7.51 24.10 5.18
CA GLU A 237 6.39 25.07 5.28
C GLU A 237 5.02 24.36 5.26
N GLU A 238 4.95 23.21 4.61
CA GLU A 238 3.70 22.47 4.40
C GLU A 238 2.99 21.98 5.68
N LYS A 239 1.66 22.10 5.70
CA LYS A 239 0.80 21.80 6.87
C LYS A 239 0.52 20.30 7.03
N HIS A 240 0.50 19.56 5.92
CA HIS A 240 0.02 18.17 5.86
C HIS A 240 1.09 17.17 5.41
N ARG A 241 2.23 17.15 6.11
CA ARG A 241 3.42 16.35 5.79
C ARG A 241 3.21 14.85 6.03
N GLY A 242 3.55 14.02 5.04
CA GLY A 242 3.59 12.55 5.13
C GLY A 242 5.01 12.00 5.02
N CYS A 243 5.52 11.89 3.80
CA CYS A 243 6.93 11.58 3.51
C CYS A 243 7.42 12.28 2.24
N LEU A 244 8.74 12.36 2.06
CA LEU A 244 9.38 12.92 0.88
C LEU A 244 9.80 11.81 -0.09
N LEU A 245 9.63 12.07 -1.38
CA LEU A 245 10.02 11.22 -2.49
C LEU A 245 11.12 11.94 -3.28
N TYR A 246 12.26 11.30 -3.44
CA TYR A 246 13.35 11.76 -4.29
C TYR A 246 13.38 10.92 -5.57
N LEU A 247 13.34 11.56 -6.74
CA LEU A 247 13.46 10.92 -8.05
C LEU A 247 14.82 11.20 -8.70
N GLY A 248 15.56 12.19 -8.19
CA GLY A 248 16.76 12.74 -8.82
C GLY A 248 16.45 13.52 -10.11
N PRO A 249 17.50 14.02 -10.79
CA PRO A 249 17.37 14.80 -12.03
C PRO A 249 16.66 14.04 -13.17
N PRO A 250 16.02 14.76 -14.13
CA PRO A 250 15.35 14.14 -15.28
C PRO A 250 16.29 13.32 -16.20
N HIS A 251 17.60 13.58 -16.15
CA HIS A 251 18.60 12.99 -17.06
C HIS A 251 19.74 12.21 -16.36
N ALA A 252 19.62 11.91 -15.06
CA ALA A 252 20.68 11.23 -14.31
C ALA A 252 21.01 9.82 -14.84
N ASP A 253 20.00 9.09 -15.32
CA ASP A 253 20.10 7.70 -15.78
C ASP A 253 20.99 7.49 -17.04
N SER A 254 21.61 8.56 -17.58
CA SER A 254 22.56 8.51 -18.70
C SER A 254 24.00 8.91 -18.32
N ALA A 255 24.27 9.23 -17.05
CA ALA A 255 25.55 9.82 -16.64
C ALA A 255 26.53 8.85 -15.94
N GLU A 256 26.07 7.70 -15.43
CA GLU A 256 26.90 6.79 -14.60
C GLU A 256 27.74 5.77 -15.40
N GLU A 257 27.69 5.76 -16.74
CA GLU A 257 28.60 4.96 -17.60
C GLU A 257 29.73 5.79 -18.26
N ALA A 258 30.10 6.93 -17.66
CA ALA A 258 31.13 7.85 -18.17
C ALA A 258 32.50 7.70 -17.47
N ASN A 259 33.22 6.62 -17.79
CA ASN A 259 34.69 6.43 -17.72
C ASN A 259 35.45 6.76 -16.38
N PRO A 260 36.04 5.76 -15.69
CA PRO A 260 36.70 5.97 -14.39
C PRO A 260 38.17 6.46 -14.40
N GLU A 261 38.76 6.83 -15.55
CA GLU A 261 40.19 7.20 -15.65
C GLU A 261 40.47 8.64 -16.16
N ALA A 262 40.06 9.63 -15.36
CA ALA A 262 40.67 10.97 -15.19
C ALA A 262 39.91 11.67 -14.04
N ILE A 263 40.47 12.48 -13.13
CA ILE A 263 41.68 13.32 -13.15
C ILE A 263 42.37 13.24 -11.77
N GLN A 264 43.71 13.19 -11.71
CA GLN A 264 44.50 13.49 -10.50
C GLN A 264 45.34 14.76 -10.66
N SER A 265 44.81 15.93 -10.28
CA SER A 265 45.59 17.12 -9.88
C SER A 265 44.71 18.25 -9.34
N SER A 266 45.10 18.82 -8.19
CA SER A 266 44.52 19.95 -7.44
C SER A 266 44.40 21.29 -8.20
N PRO A 267 43.85 22.38 -7.60
CA PRO A 267 42.97 22.52 -6.42
C PRO A 267 41.69 23.36 -6.71
N ALA A 268 40.83 23.58 -5.69
CA ALA A 268 39.70 24.52 -5.75
C ALA A 268 40.15 26.01 -5.67
N PRO A 269 39.29 26.98 -6.08
CA PRO A 269 38.34 27.52 -5.10
C PRO A 269 36.91 27.84 -5.61
N ALA A 270 35.97 27.76 -4.67
CA ALA A 270 34.72 28.52 -4.54
C ALA A 270 33.96 29.02 -5.81
N ALA A 271 32.94 28.26 -6.22
CA ALA A 271 31.72 28.79 -6.83
C ALA A 271 30.50 28.00 -6.31
N VAL A 272 29.61 28.64 -5.54
CA VAL A 272 28.43 27.97 -4.95
C VAL A 272 27.27 27.99 -5.94
N SER A 273 27.19 26.94 -6.76
CA SER A 273 25.98 26.60 -7.52
C SER A 273 24.94 25.91 -6.63
N PRO A 274 23.63 26.01 -6.93
CA PRO A 274 22.58 25.52 -6.04
C PRO A 274 22.68 24.01 -5.81
N SER A 275 22.43 23.60 -4.56
CA SER A 275 22.65 22.23 -4.10
C SER A 275 21.78 21.21 -4.84
N VAL A 276 22.40 20.44 -5.74
CA VAL A 276 21.84 19.15 -6.19
C VAL A 276 21.66 18.28 -4.94
N PRO A 277 20.47 17.74 -4.66
CA PRO A 277 20.28 16.93 -3.47
C PRO A 277 20.98 15.58 -3.65
N GLU A 278 21.93 15.25 -2.77
CA GLU A 278 22.61 13.95 -2.78
C GLU A 278 21.63 12.78 -2.62
N PRO A 279 21.95 11.58 -3.15
CA PRO A 279 21.17 10.35 -2.94
C PRO A 279 20.79 10.13 -1.46
N PRO A 280 19.50 10.23 -1.08
CA PRO A 280 19.12 10.02 0.30
C PRO A 280 19.23 8.53 0.63
N ALA A 281 20.05 8.21 1.65
CA ALA A 281 20.22 6.85 2.13
C ALA A 281 18.88 6.14 2.34
N ARG A 282 18.83 4.82 2.11
CA ARG A 282 17.61 3.99 2.06
C ARG A 282 16.59 4.22 3.18
N PHE A 283 17.05 4.54 4.39
CA PHE A 283 16.20 4.88 5.54
C PHE A 283 16.52 6.28 6.10
N SER A 284 16.72 7.25 5.21
CA SER A 284 16.97 8.65 5.55
C SER A 284 15.74 9.31 6.17
N THR A 285 15.98 10.21 7.13
CA THR A 285 14.95 11.05 7.75
C THR A 285 15.40 12.50 7.81
N MET A 286 14.61 13.40 7.25
CA MET A 286 14.84 14.85 7.32
C MET A 286 14.24 15.42 8.61
N ALA A 287 15.00 16.23 9.34
CA ALA A 287 14.49 17.01 10.46
C ALA A 287 13.72 18.25 9.95
N VAL A 288 12.56 18.53 10.56
CA VAL A 288 11.76 19.72 10.27
C VAL A 288 11.71 20.62 11.50
N GLU A 289 12.45 21.72 11.42
CA GLU A 289 12.47 22.78 12.42
C GLU A 289 11.09 23.47 12.52
N GLY A 290 10.82 24.14 13.64
CA GLY A 290 9.51 24.75 13.94
C GLY A 290 8.41 23.76 14.36
N ALA A 291 8.55 22.46 14.13
CA ALA A 291 7.58 21.44 14.53
C ALA A 291 7.56 21.21 16.07
N ARG A 292 6.80 22.03 16.81
CA ARG A 292 6.79 22.04 18.29
C ARG A 292 6.65 20.65 18.94
N ASN A 293 5.72 19.79 18.48
CA ASN A 293 5.46 18.48 19.12
C ASN A 293 5.45 17.27 18.18
N TYR A 294 4.89 17.41 16.97
CA TYR A 294 4.58 16.30 16.05
C TYR A 294 5.07 16.62 14.64
N GLY A 295 5.49 15.60 13.87
CA GLY A 295 6.05 15.81 12.53
C GLY A 295 7.43 16.50 12.51
N ARG A 296 8.24 16.29 13.56
CA ARG A 296 9.65 16.76 13.65
C ARG A 296 10.61 16.04 12.71
N THR A 297 10.28 14.82 12.29
CA THR A 297 11.06 14.03 11.33
C THR A 297 10.13 13.54 10.22
N LEU A 298 10.61 13.59 8.98
CA LEU A 298 9.95 13.03 7.80
C LEU A 298 10.85 11.95 7.20
N ALA A 299 10.27 10.82 6.80
CA ALA A 299 11.01 9.85 6.01
C ALA A 299 11.28 10.39 4.60
N VAL A 300 12.48 10.15 4.08
CA VAL A 300 12.87 10.46 2.71
C VAL A 300 13.12 9.14 1.98
N HIS A 301 12.45 8.94 0.85
CA HIS A 301 12.54 7.71 0.07
C HIS A 301 13.14 8.02 -1.31
N ASP A 302 14.32 7.48 -1.62
CA ASP A 302 14.82 7.43 -3.00
C ASP A 302 13.95 6.47 -3.82
N LEU A 303 13.32 6.97 -4.87
CA LEU A 303 12.49 6.18 -5.79
C LEU A 303 13.32 5.43 -6.83
N ARG A 304 14.58 5.81 -7.10
CA ARG A 304 15.42 5.15 -8.12
C ARG A 304 15.65 3.67 -7.79
N PRO A 305 16.17 3.27 -6.61
CA PRO A 305 16.28 1.85 -6.25
C PRO A 305 14.92 1.19 -5.93
N VAL A 306 13.95 1.97 -5.42
CA VAL A 306 12.63 1.45 -5.04
C VAL A 306 11.80 1.04 -6.25
N LEU A 307 11.62 1.93 -7.24
CA LEU A 307 10.88 1.67 -8.48
C LEU A 307 11.74 0.98 -9.55
N GLY A 308 13.04 1.28 -9.62
CA GLY A 308 13.89 0.90 -10.77
C GLY A 308 13.59 1.73 -12.03
N PRO A 309 14.49 1.72 -13.02
CA PRO A 309 14.43 2.65 -14.16
C PRO A 309 13.16 2.48 -15.01
N GLU A 310 12.69 1.25 -15.24
CA GLU A 310 11.48 1.00 -16.04
C GLU A 310 10.23 1.68 -15.45
N HIS A 311 10.00 1.54 -14.14
CA HIS A 311 8.82 2.12 -13.48
C HIS A 311 8.98 3.61 -13.18
N LEU A 312 10.22 4.09 -13.00
CA LEU A 312 10.52 5.51 -12.86
C LEU A 312 10.28 6.25 -14.20
N ASN A 313 10.76 5.70 -15.31
CA ASN A 313 10.49 6.24 -16.64
C ASN A 313 8.99 6.19 -16.97
N ARG A 314 8.29 5.09 -16.64
CA ARG A 314 6.82 5.01 -16.76
C ARG A 314 6.09 6.04 -15.89
N LEU A 315 6.60 6.35 -14.70
CA LEU A 315 6.05 7.38 -13.81
C LEU A 315 6.22 8.79 -14.40
N ARG A 316 7.41 9.11 -14.94
CA ARG A 316 7.69 10.39 -15.64
C ARG A 316 6.86 10.54 -16.93
N GLN A 317 6.67 9.47 -17.68
CA GLN A 317 5.81 9.50 -18.88
C GLN A 317 4.33 9.72 -18.51
N GLY A 318 3.84 9.02 -17.48
CA GLY A 318 2.42 8.89 -17.14
C GLY A 318 1.75 10.03 -16.38
N SER A 319 2.47 11.09 -16.01
CA SER A 319 1.93 12.32 -15.41
C SER A 319 2.84 13.50 -15.75
N ALA A 320 2.27 14.70 -15.89
CA ALA A 320 3.05 15.91 -16.12
C ALA A 320 3.87 16.29 -14.88
N LEU A 321 3.30 16.12 -13.68
CA LEU A 321 3.91 16.51 -12.40
C LEU A 321 5.28 15.88 -12.16
N PHE A 322 5.48 14.62 -12.58
CA PHE A 322 6.70 13.86 -12.32
C PHE A 322 7.83 14.07 -13.34
N ARG A 323 7.59 14.78 -14.45
CA ARG A 323 8.60 14.97 -15.52
C ARG A 323 9.78 15.82 -15.04
N ASP A 324 9.48 17.03 -14.59
CA ASP A 324 10.47 18.10 -14.38
C ASP A 324 10.76 18.32 -12.88
N GLY A 325 10.59 17.29 -12.05
CA GLY A 325 10.69 17.39 -10.59
C GLY A 325 11.55 16.30 -9.98
N GLU A 326 12.43 16.72 -9.07
CA GLU A 326 13.39 15.85 -8.40
C GLU A 326 12.92 15.44 -6.99
N LEU A 327 12.12 16.29 -6.34
CA LEU A 327 11.66 16.13 -4.96
C LEU A 327 10.15 16.43 -4.84
N PHE A 328 9.42 15.54 -4.18
CA PHE A 328 7.98 15.68 -3.94
C PHE A 328 7.59 15.31 -2.51
N LEU A 329 6.65 16.04 -1.91
CA LEU A 329 6.03 15.69 -0.64
C LEU A 329 4.73 14.91 -0.89
N LEU A 330 4.62 13.69 -0.36
CA LEU A 330 3.34 13.02 -0.18
C LEU A 330 2.59 13.64 1.00
N ALA A 331 1.43 14.22 0.69
CA ALA A 331 0.63 14.97 1.63
C ALA A 331 -0.71 14.28 1.96
N ARG A 332 -1.35 14.75 3.04
CA ARG A 332 -2.68 14.35 3.54
C ARG A 332 -2.82 12.85 3.85
N GLN A 333 -3.96 12.44 4.43
CA GLN A 333 -4.18 11.04 4.86
C GLN A 333 -4.38 10.06 3.68
N ARG A 334 -4.74 10.58 2.49
CA ARG A 334 -4.99 9.76 1.29
C ARG A 334 -3.74 9.08 0.72
N SER A 335 -2.55 9.65 0.94
CA SER A 335 -1.27 9.07 0.47
C SER A 335 -0.74 7.94 1.37
N LEU A 336 -1.34 7.71 2.54
CA LEU A 336 -0.90 6.72 3.53
C LEU A 336 -0.78 5.27 2.97
N PRO A 337 -1.68 4.75 2.11
CA PRO A 337 -1.49 3.44 1.47
C PRO A 337 -0.22 3.37 0.60
N THR A 338 0.13 4.47 -0.06
CA THR A 338 1.34 4.61 -0.89
C THR A 338 2.58 4.65 -0.02
N GLN A 339 2.55 5.37 1.10
CA GLN A 339 3.62 5.36 2.12
C GLN A 339 3.87 3.95 2.68
N LEU A 340 2.80 3.18 2.92
CA LEU A 340 2.91 1.77 3.34
C LEU A 340 3.47 0.86 2.22
N LYS A 341 3.19 1.10 0.94
CA LYS A 341 3.83 0.36 -0.17
C LYS A 341 5.31 0.71 -0.33
N LEU A 342 5.67 1.99 -0.25
CA LEU A 342 7.05 2.48 -0.25
C LEU A 342 7.86 1.77 0.82
N LEU A 343 7.37 1.80 2.08
CA LEU A 343 7.99 1.12 3.20
C LEU A 343 8.08 -0.41 3.00
N LYS A 344 7.06 -1.06 2.41
CA LYS A 344 7.10 -2.51 2.11
C LYS A 344 8.19 -2.85 1.08
N ILE A 345 8.35 -2.06 0.02
CA ILE A 345 9.40 -2.28 -1.00
C ILE A 345 10.79 -1.99 -0.41
N GLN A 346 10.95 -0.90 0.34
CA GLN A 346 12.21 -0.57 1.03
C GLN A 346 12.64 -1.63 2.05
N ASN A 347 11.71 -2.40 2.63
CA ASN A 347 12.06 -3.55 3.48
C ASN A 347 12.38 -4.82 2.66
N TYR A 348 11.90 -4.91 1.42
CA TYR A 348 12.07 -6.08 0.55
C TYR A 348 13.42 -6.17 -0.17
N LEU A 349 13.95 -5.02 -0.61
CA LEU A 349 15.22 -4.94 -1.34
C LEU A 349 16.38 -5.61 -0.56
N PRO A 350 17.37 -6.23 -1.23
CA PRO A 350 18.57 -6.77 -0.57
C PRO A 350 19.28 -5.66 0.22
N ARG A 351 19.98 -5.97 1.31
CA ARG A 351 20.81 -4.95 1.97
C ARG A 351 22.00 -4.65 1.07
N GLU A 352 22.21 -3.39 0.73
CA GLU A 352 23.44 -2.97 0.05
C GLU A 352 24.63 -3.27 0.96
N ALA A 353 25.68 -3.85 0.38
CA ALA A 353 26.89 -4.21 1.10
C ALA A 353 27.71 -2.93 1.31
N SER A 354 27.66 -2.43 2.55
CA SER A 354 28.50 -1.35 3.07
C SER A 354 29.75 -1.90 3.73
#